data_AF-A0A662QXZ9-F1
#
_entry.id   AF-A0A662QXZ9-F1
#
_cell.length_a   1.000
_cell.length_b   1.000
_cell.length_c   1.000
_cell.angle_alpha   90.00
_cell.angle_beta   90.00
_cell.angle_gamma   90.00
#
_symmetry.space_group_name_H-M   'P 1'
#
loop_
_entity.id
_entity.type
_entity.pdbx_description
1 polymer ?
#
loop_
_entity_poly.entity_id
_entity_poly.type
_entity_poly.pdbx_seq_one_letter_code
_entity_poly.pdbx_strand_id
1 'polypeptide(L)'
;TNYLRGDIKRLVRLSYRRTQPGLIPRIKPLRHIPEDEVTVYARAVGLPICPKACPYMGTAYRLGVRISLNEFEEKHPGTKYAIVRGFDRMIDTLSTIYPPAALVPCRICGEPCGGGLCQACKLLSRTG
;
A
#
# COMPACT_ATOMS: atom_id res chain seq x y z
N THR A 1 -3.40 4.79 -5.95
CA THR A 1 -2.44 5.60 -6.74
C THR A 1 -1.77 4.85 -7.87
N ASN A 2 -1.22 3.63 -7.66
CA ASN A 2 -0.58 2.89 -8.77
C ASN A 2 -1.56 2.61 -9.91
N TYR A 3 -2.82 2.33 -9.56
CA TYR A 3 -3.94 2.23 -10.49
C TYR A 3 -4.06 3.47 -11.40
N LEU A 4 -4.15 4.66 -10.79
CA LEU A 4 -4.28 5.94 -11.52
C LEU A 4 -3.02 6.34 -12.29
N ARG A 5 -1.84 5.85 -11.89
CA ARG A 5 -0.57 6.11 -12.58
C ARG A 5 -0.25 5.10 -13.67
N GLY A 6 -1.10 4.08 -13.88
CA GLY A 6 -0.85 3.02 -14.86
C GLY A 6 0.38 2.15 -14.56
N ASP A 7 0.93 2.19 -13.34
CA ASP A 7 2.13 1.43 -12.97
C ASP A 7 1.75 -0.01 -12.58
N ILE A 8 1.50 -0.84 -13.59
CA ILE A 8 1.02 -2.23 -13.42
C ILE A 8 2.04 -3.06 -12.65
N LYS A 9 3.34 -2.92 -12.95
CA LYS A 9 4.42 -3.64 -12.23
C LYS A 9 4.38 -3.37 -10.73
N ARG A 10 4.16 -2.11 -10.31
CA ARG A 10 4.02 -1.78 -8.88
C ARG A 10 2.63 -2.08 -8.32
N LEU A 11 1.59 -2.08 -9.15
CA LEU A 11 0.24 -2.48 -8.76
C LEU A 11 0.21 -3.96 -8.32
N VAL A 12 0.87 -4.85 -9.08
CA VAL A 12 0.94 -6.29 -8.77
C VAL A 12 1.56 -6.58 -7.40
N ARG A 13 2.53 -5.76 -6.98
CA ARG A 13 3.18 -5.85 -5.67
C ARG A 13 2.25 -5.58 -4.48
N LEU A 14 1.04 -5.05 -4.71
CA LEU A 14 0.06 -4.79 -3.65
C LEU A 14 -0.81 -6.02 -3.32
N SER A 15 -0.65 -7.13 -4.05
CA SER A 15 -1.34 -8.38 -3.75
C SER A 15 -1.03 -8.86 -2.33
N TYR A 16 -2.07 -9.16 -1.54
CA TYR A 16 -1.92 -9.74 -0.21
C TYR A 16 -1.72 -11.26 -0.24
N ARG A 17 -1.97 -11.89 -1.40
CA ARG A 17 -1.87 -13.34 -1.60
C ARG A 17 -0.46 -13.80 -1.97
N ARG A 18 0.47 -12.87 -2.14
CA ARG A 18 1.82 -13.14 -2.61
C ARG A 18 2.78 -13.29 -1.44
N THR A 19 3.29 -14.50 -1.26
CA THR A 19 4.46 -14.76 -0.43
C THR A 19 5.71 -14.73 -1.30
N GLN A 20 6.75 -14.02 -0.84
CA GLN A 20 8.04 -13.96 -1.52
C GLN A 20 9.13 -14.43 -0.56
N PRO A 21 9.95 -15.43 -0.93
CA PRO A 21 11.04 -15.89 -0.08
C PRO A 21 11.95 -14.75 0.37
N GLY A 22 12.39 -14.80 1.63
CA GLY A 22 13.18 -13.76 2.27
C GLY A 22 12.37 -12.58 2.82
N LEU A 23 11.10 -12.41 2.44
CA LEU A 23 10.23 -11.36 2.97
C LEU A 23 9.13 -11.95 3.87
N ILE A 24 8.93 -11.33 5.04
CA ILE A 24 7.82 -11.68 5.93
C ILE A 24 6.48 -11.33 5.24
N PRO A 25 5.52 -12.27 5.19
CA PRO A 25 4.18 -12.00 4.66
C PRO A 25 3.48 -10.86 5.41
N ARG A 26 2.73 -10.02 4.68
CA ARG A 26 1.98 -8.90 5.26
C ARG A 26 0.50 -9.06 4.94
N ILE A 27 -0.33 -9.05 5.98
CA ILE A 27 -1.79 -9.08 5.85
C ILE A 27 -2.38 -7.68 6.09
N LYS A 28 -3.59 -7.45 5.57
CA LYS A 28 -4.36 -6.21 5.79
C LYS A 28 -5.79 -6.58 6.25
N PRO A 29 -5.99 -6.84 7.56
CA PRO A 29 -7.29 -7.29 8.06
C PRO A 29 -8.42 -6.29 7.77
N LEU A 30 -8.14 -5.00 7.89
CA LEU A 30 -9.11 -3.91 7.70
C LEU A 30 -9.25 -3.45 6.24
N ARG A 31 -8.80 -4.24 5.27
CA ARG A 31 -8.69 -3.81 3.87
C ARG A 31 -10.02 -3.39 3.24
N HIS A 32 -11.11 -4.03 3.65
CA HIS A 32 -12.45 -3.79 3.10
C HIS A 32 -13.29 -2.86 3.98
N ILE A 33 -12.74 -2.36 5.09
CA ILE A 33 -13.45 -1.49 6.03
C ILE A 33 -13.09 -0.03 5.73
N PRO A 34 -14.07 0.86 5.48
CA PRO A 34 -13.83 2.29 5.30
C PRO A 34 -13.13 2.96 6.49
N GLU A 35 -12.38 4.03 6.23
CA GLU A 35 -11.66 4.81 7.24
C GLU A 35 -12.62 5.37 8.33
N ASP A 36 -13.82 5.79 7.91
CA ASP A 36 -14.84 6.34 8.82
C ASP A 36 -15.39 5.27 9.79
N GLU A 37 -15.64 4.05 9.31
CA GLU A 37 -16.08 2.94 10.15
C GLU A 37 -15.01 2.52 11.17
N VAL A 38 -13.75 2.44 10.75
CA VAL A 38 -12.62 2.17 11.66
C VAL A 38 -12.53 3.27 12.74
N THR A 39 -12.74 4.53 12.34
CA THR A 39 -12.69 5.67 13.27
C THR A 39 -13.84 5.63 14.27
N VAL A 40 -15.06 5.34 13.82
CA VAL A 40 -16.24 5.19 14.69
C VAL A 40 -16.03 4.03 15.67
N TYR A 41 -15.55 2.88 15.19
CA TYR A 41 -15.24 1.74 16.05
C TYR A 41 -14.22 2.10 17.12
N ALA A 42 -13.09 2.70 16.73
CA ALA A 42 -12.04 3.10 17.67
C ALA A 42 -12.55 4.04 18.76
N ARG A 43 -13.44 4.99 18.41
CA ARG A 43 -14.08 5.86 19.40
C ARG A 43 -15.02 5.10 20.33
N ALA A 44 -15.84 4.19 19.79
CA ALA A 44 -16.82 3.42 20.55
C ALA A 44 -16.16 2.54 21.62
N VAL A 45 -14.98 1.98 21.34
CA VAL A 45 -14.21 1.15 22.29
C VAL A 45 -13.17 1.94 23.10
N GLY A 46 -13.14 3.28 22.98
CA GLY A 46 -12.24 4.13 23.76
C GLY A 46 -10.75 3.99 23.39
N LEU A 47 -10.42 3.61 22.15
CA LEU A 47 -9.04 3.53 21.69
C LEU A 47 -8.43 4.94 21.49
N PRO A 48 -7.18 5.17 21.91
CA PRO A 48 -6.51 6.44 21.69
C PRO A 48 -6.21 6.64 20.19
N ILE A 49 -6.58 7.81 19.66
CA ILE A 49 -6.34 8.20 18.28
C ILE A 49 -5.43 9.43 18.28
N CYS A 50 -4.34 9.41 17.51
CA CYS A 50 -3.50 10.60 17.34
C CYS A 50 -4.23 11.62 16.45
N PRO A 51 -4.54 12.84 16.94
CA PRO A 51 -5.25 13.84 16.14
C PRO A 51 -4.32 14.60 15.18
N LYS A 52 -2.99 14.50 15.37
CA LYS A 52 -2.02 15.29 14.59
C LYS A 52 -1.69 14.59 13.28
N ALA A 53 -1.99 15.27 12.18
CA ALA A 53 -1.48 14.93 10.85
C ALA A 53 0.01 15.26 10.72
N CYS A 54 0.73 14.49 9.89
CA CYS A 54 2.10 14.84 9.49
C CYS A 54 2.11 16.18 8.71
N PRO A 55 3.05 17.11 8.97
CA PRO A 55 3.14 18.39 8.26
C PRO A 55 3.24 18.25 6.73
N TYR A 56 3.85 17.16 6.24
CA TYR A 56 4.00 16.88 4.81
C TYR A 56 2.77 16.21 4.17
N MET A 57 1.67 16.02 4.91
CA MET A 57 0.46 15.38 4.37
C MET A 57 -0.18 16.22 3.25
N GLY A 58 -0.20 17.54 3.40
CA GLY A 58 -0.86 18.45 2.45
C GLY A 58 -0.27 18.42 1.04
N THR A 59 1.03 18.12 0.91
CA THR A 59 1.72 18.05 -0.39
C THR A 59 1.67 16.66 -1.03
N ALA A 60 1.07 15.68 -0.35
CA ALA A 60 1.05 14.31 -0.84
C ALA A 60 -0.01 14.13 -1.93
N TYR A 61 0.41 13.63 -3.11
CA TYR A 61 -0.49 13.22 -4.19
C TYR A 61 -1.65 12.29 -3.73
N ARG A 62 -1.42 11.50 -2.68
CA ARG A 62 -2.41 10.59 -2.11
C ARG A 62 -3.60 11.32 -1.47
N LEU A 63 -3.41 12.55 -0.97
CA LEU A 63 -4.48 13.33 -0.36
C LEU A 63 -5.54 13.69 -1.41
N GLY A 64 -5.12 14.21 -2.57
CA GLY A 64 -6.03 14.52 -3.68
C GLY A 64 -6.81 13.28 -4.15
N VAL A 65 -6.11 12.14 -4.30
CA VAL A 65 -6.77 10.87 -4.67
C VAL A 65 -7.79 10.43 -3.62
N ARG A 66 -7.49 10.60 -2.32
CA ARG A 66 -8.44 10.27 -1.24
C ARG A 66 -9.69 11.14 -1.31
N ILE A 67 -9.53 12.45 -1.48
CA ILE A 67 -10.65 13.40 -1.56
C ILE A 67 -11.57 13.02 -2.73
N SER A 68 -11.03 12.84 -3.93
CA SER A 68 -11.85 12.44 -5.09
C SER A 68 -12.55 11.11 -4.87
N LEU A 69 -11.88 10.10 -4.30
CA LEU A 69 -12.51 8.81 -4.00
C LEU A 69 -13.62 8.94 -2.95
N ASN A 70 -13.51 9.85 -1.99
CA ASN A 70 -14.55 10.12 -1.01
C ASN A 70 -15.77 10.76 -1.66
N GLU A 71 -15.57 11.74 -2.55
CA GLU A 71 -16.66 12.37 -3.31
C GLU A 71 -17.42 11.35 -4.18
N PHE A 72 -16.71 10.42 -4.82
CA PHE A 72 -17.35 9.34 -5.57
C PHE A 72 -18.11 8.38 -4.67
N GLU A 73 -17.56 8.01 -3.51
CA GLU A 73 -18.24 7.13 -2.55
C GLU A 73 -19.53 7.74 -2.00
N GLU A 74 -19.52 9.04 -1.72
CA GLU A 74 -20.68 9.77 -1.22
C GLU A 74 -21.82 9.81 -2.26
N LYS A 75 -21.47 10.05 -3.54
CA LYS A 75 -22.45 10.07 -4.64
C LYS A 75 -22.89 8.67 -5.06
N HIS A 76 -22.00 7.69 -4.94
CA HIS A 76 -22.19 6.32 -5.41
C HIS A 76 -21.62 5.32 -4.37
N PRO A 77 -22.42 4.96 -3.36
CA PRO A 77 -21.99 4.04 -2.31
C PRO A 77 -21.49 2.71 -2.86
N GLY A 78 -20.37 2.23 -2.34
CA GLY A 78 -19.72 0.99 -2.77
C GLY A 78 -18.65 1.17 -3.85
N THR A 79 -18.38 2.38 -4.32
CA THR A 79 -17.35 2.65 -5.35
C THR A 79 -15.96 2.19 -4.91
N LYS A 80 -15.51 2.56 -3.71
CA LYS A 80 -14.22 2.16 -3.13
C LYS A 80 -14.14 0.63 -3.02
N TYR A 81 -15.20 -0.01 -2.55
CA TYR A 81 -15.26 -1.47 -2.44
C TYR A 81 -15.17 -2.13 -3.82
N ALA A 82 -15.91 -1.64 -4.80
CA ALA A 82 -15.90 -2.13 -6.17
C ALA A 82 -14.51 -2.03 -6.82
N ILE A 83 -13.79 -0.91 -6.60
CA ILE A 83 -12.42 -0.73 -7.07
C ILE A 83 -11.47 -1.78 -6.46
N VAL A 84 -11.53 -1.98 -5.14
CA VAL A 84 -10.67 -2.98 -4.46
C VAL A 84 -11.00 -4.39 -4.94
N ARG A 85 -12.28 -4.72 -5.06
CA ARG A 85 -12.74 -6.03 -5.56
C ARG A 85 -12.34 -6.25 -7.02
N GLY A 86 -12.42 -5.22 -7.86
CA GLY A 86 -11.95 -5.27 -9.24
C GLY A 86 -10.45 -5.57 -9.31
N PHE A 87 -9.65 -4.88 -8.49
CA PHE A 87 -8.23 -5.18 -8.37
C PHE A 87 -7.98 -6.62 -7.94
N ASP A 88 -8.72 -7.15 -6.96
CA ASP A 88 -8.58 -8.54 -6.49
C ASP A 88 -8.88 -9.58 -7.57
N ARG A 89 -9.79 -9.29 -8.50
CA ARG A 89 -10.06 -10.17 -9.63
C ARG A 89 -8.95 -10.15 -10.68
N MET A 90 -8.32 -9.00 -10.87
CA MET A 90 -7.25 -8.84 -11.87
C MET A 90 -5.89 -9.33 -11.37
N ILE A 91 -5.67 -9.30 -10.05
CA ILE A 91 -4.34 -9.48 -9.49
C ILE A 91 -3.77 -10.88 -9.74
N ASP A 92 -4.61 -11.91 -9.77
CA ASP A 92 -4.18 -13.29 -9.96
C ASP A 92 -3.60 -13.46 -11.37
N THR A 93 -4.32 -13.01 -12.42
CA THR A 93 -3.83 -13.02 -13.81
C THR A 93 -2.60 -12.15 -13.99
N LEU A 94 -2.61 -10.93 -13.44
CA LEU A 94 -1.48 -10.01 -13.58
C LEU A 94 -0.22 -10.51 -12.84
N SER A 95 -0.38 -11.31 -11.78
CA SER A 95 0.74 -11.89 -11.05
C SER A 95 1.50 -12.93 -11.87
N THR A 96 0.82 -13.63 -12.79
CA THR A 96 1.45 -14.54 -13.75
C THR A 96 2.26 -13.79 -14.80
N ILE A 97 1.73 -12.66 -15.29
CA ILE A 97 2.40 -11.84 -16.32
C ILE A 97 3.59 -11.07 -15.73
N TYR A 98 3.49 -10.65 -14.47
CA TYR A 98 4.52 -9.87 -13.77
C TYR A 98 5.05 -10.63 -12.54
N PRO A 99 5.91 -11.64 -12.75
CA PRO A 99 6.46 -12.45 -11.67
C PRO A 99 7.32 -11.63 -10.69
N PRO A 100 7.62 -12.18 -9.50
CA PRO A 100 8.39 -11.45 -8.50
C PRO A 100 9.79 -11.20 -9.02
N ALA A 101 10.31 -9.99 -8.81
CA ALA A 101 11.72 -9.75 -9.05
C ALA A 101 12.54 -10.63 -8.10
N ALA A 102 13.61 -11.24 -8.61
CA ALA A 102 14.57 -11.95 -7.78
C ALA A 102 15.14 -11.02 -6.70
N LEU A 103 15.25 -11.52 -5.47
CA LEU A 103 15.84 -10.79 -4.36
C LEU A 103 17.19 -11.40 -4.03
N VAL A 104 18.15 -10.54 -3.73
CA VAL A 104 19.48 -10.88 -3.26
C VAL A 104 19.73 -10.18 -1.93
N PRO A 105 20.53 -10.75 -1.02
CA PRO A 105 20.85 -10.11 0.25
C PRO A 105 21.61 -8.80 0.03
N CYS A 106 21.30 -7.79 0.84
CA CYS A 106 22.01 -6.52 0.85
C CYS A 106 23.44 -6.73 1.37
N ARG A 107 24.44 -6.19 0.66
CA ARG A 107 25.85 -6.28 1.03
C ARG A 107 26.22 -5.63 2.37
N ILE A 108 25.38 -4.74 2.90
CA ILE A 108 25.62 -4.02 4.17
C ILE A 108 24.81 -4.63 5.32
N CYS A 109 23.49 -4.79 5.15
CA CYS A 109 22.59 -5.21 6.22
C CYS A 109 22.00 -6.62 6.08
N GLY A 110 22.31 -7.36 5.01
CA GLY A 110 21.79 -8.70 4.75
C GLY A 110 20.34 -8.78 4.26
N GLU A 111 19.51 -7.75 4.50
CA GLU A 111 18.09 -7.71 4.10
C GLU A 111 17.87 -7.91 2.58
N PRO A 112 16.76 -8.57 2.17
CA PRO A 112 16.51 -8.88 0.76
C PRO A 112 16.24 -7.62 -0.07
N CYS A 113 16.91 -7.49 -1.20
CA CYS A 113 16.77 -6.35 -2.10
C CYS A 113 16.98 -6.74 -3.57
N GLY A 114 16.50 -5.92 -4.51
CA GLY A 114 16.58 -6.24 -5.94
C GLY A 114 17.93 -5.96 -6.62
N GLY A 115 18.97 -5.50 -5.91
CA GLY A 115 20.20 -5.00 -6.54
C GLY A 115 21.46 -5.04 -5.67
N GLY A 116 21.52 -5.94 -4.69
CA GLY A 116 22.68 -6.15 -3.80
C GLY A 116 23.00 -5.00 -2.84
N LEU A 117 22.33 -3.85 -2.95
CA LEU A 117 22.38 -2.75 -2.00
C LEU A 117 20.97 -2.17 -1.84
N CYS A 118 20.39 -2.29 -0.64
CA CYS A 118 19.02 -1.88 -0.37
C CYS A 118 18.87 -0.34 -0.35
N GLN A 119 17.65 0.15 -0.57
CA GLN A 119 17.40 1.60 -0.63
C GLN A 119 17.61 2.29 0.71
N ALA A 120 17.41 1.59 1.84
CA ALA A 120 17.66 2.13 3.17
C ALA A 120 19.16 2.41 3.37
N CYS A 121 20.03 1.43 3.08
CA CYS A 121 21.48 1.62 3.15
C CYS A 121 21.99 2.70 2.19
N LYS A 122 21.44 2.79 0.96
CA LYS A 122 21.77 3.87 0.01
C LYS A 122 21.41 5.25 0.52
N LEU A 123 20.32 5.37 1.28
CA LEU A 123 19.89 6.64 1.84
C LEU A 123 20.82 7.05 3.00
N LEU A 124 21.11 6.12 3.90
CA LEU A 124 21.98 6.36 5.06
C LEU A 124 23.41 6.71 4.65
N SER A 125 23.94 6.12 3.57
CA SER A 125 25.29 6.43 3.07
C SER A 125 25.42 7.82 2.45
N ARG A 126 24.31 8.54 2.20
CA ARG A 126 24.33 9.92 1.65
C ARG A 126 24.24 10.98 2.73
N THR A 127 23.90 10.58 3.95
CA THR A 127 23.74 11.45 5.12
C THR A 127 24.88 11.28 6.11
N GLY A 128 25.91 10.50 5.76
CA GLY A 128 27.17 10.36 6.47
C GLY A 128 28.28 11.16 5.81
#